data_AF-A0A6N6MTU9-F1
#
_entry.id   AF-A0A6N6MTU9-F1
#
_cell.length_a   1.000
_cell.length_b   1.000
_cell.length_c   1.000
_cell.angle_alpha   90.00
_cell.angle_beta   90.00
_cell.angle_gamma   90.00
#
_symmetry.space_group_name_H-M   'P 1'
#
loop_
_entity.id
_entity.type
_entity.pdbx_description
1 polymer ?
#
loop_
_entity_poly.entity_id
_entity_poly.type
_entity_poly.pdbx_seq_one_letter_code
_entity_poly.pdbx_strand_id
1 'polypeptide(L)'
;MTINRDAIEQAADLSALRVLVQTVALLTFEGHGFTPEKVRALGRGFAAELADVTVPGAGETYDEAIRGANMRAISALFDAVADGMRTGEG
;
A
#
# COMPACT_ATOMS: atom_id res chain seq x y z
N MET A 1 0.52 -19.03 -25.82
CA MET A 1 0.85 -17.99 -24.81
C MET A 1 0.58 -18.61 -23.46
N THR A 2 1.61 -19.22 -22.85
CA THR A 2 1.47 -19.91 -21.56
C THR A 2 1.49 -18.83 -20.50
N ILE A 3 0.34 -18.53 -19.89
CA ILE A 3 0.32 -17.58 -18.78
C ILE A 3 1.19 -18.19 -17.68
N ASN A 4 2.22 -17.46 -17.25
CA ASN A 4 3.16 -17.92 -16.25
C ASN A 4 2.39 -18.13 -14.93
N ARG A 5 2.10 -19.39 -14.59
CA ARG A 5 1.28 -19.78 -13.44
C ARG A 5 1.84 -19.18 -12.15
N ASP A 6 3.16 -19.12 -12.02
CA ASP A 6 3.84 -18.54 -10.87
C ASP A 6 3.53 -17.04 -10.72
N ALA A 7 3.41 -16.31 -11.83
CA ALA A 7 3.04 -14.89 -11.80
C ALA A 7 1.57 -14.68 -11.40
N ILE A 8 0.66 -15.59 -11.77
CA ILE A 8 -0.73 -15.56 -11.31
C ILE A 8 -0.80 -15.85 -9.81
N GLU A 9 -0.13 -16.91 -9.35
CA GLU A 9 -0.13 -17.31 -7.94
C GLU A 9 0.47 -16.20 -7.06
N GLN A 10 1.58 -15.59 -7.48
CA GLN A 10 2.16 -14.42 -6.80
C GLN A 10 1.20 -13.22 -6.77
N ALA A 11 0.50 -12.95 -7.88
CA ALA A 11 -0.48 -11.86 -7.91
C ALA A 11 -1.67 -12.13 -6.99
N ALA A 12 -2.10 -13.39 -6.87
CA ALA A 12 -3.16 -13.79 -5.96
C ALA A 12 -2.73 -13.64 -4.49
N ASP A 13 -1.52 -14.08 -4.14
CA ASP A 13 -0.95 -13.94 -2.79
C ASP A 13 -0.80 -12.48 -2.39
N LEU A 14 -0.28 -11.63 -3.29
CA LEU A 14 -0.18 -10.19 -3.05
C LEU A 14 -1.55 -9.55 -2.87
N SER A 15 -2.56 -10.00 -3.61
CA SER A 15 -3.93 -9.51 -3.47
C SER A 15 -4.54 -9.90 -2.13
N ALA A 16 -4.36 -11.15 -1.70
CA ALA A 16 -4.84 -11.62 -0.40
C ALA A 16 -4.17 -10.88 0.76
N LEU A 17 -2.84 -10.70 0.69
CA LEU A 17 -2.08 -9.93 1.69
C LEU A 17 -2.56 -8.47 1.74
N ARG A 18 -2.82 -7.84 0.59
CA ARG A 18 -3.33 -6.47 0.53
C ARG A 18 -4.67 -6.34 1.25
N VAL A 19 -5.61 -7.26 1.02
CA VAL A 19 -6.91 -7.26 1.69
C VAL A 19 -6.75 -7.43 3.20
N LEU A 20 -5.88 -8.36 3.64
CA LEU A 20 -5.61 -8.57 5.07
C LEU A 20 -5.04 -7.31 5.72
N VAL A 21 -4.04 -6.68 5.11
CA VAL A 21 -3.43 -5.44 5.62
C VAL A 21 -4.47 -4.32 5.72
N GLN A 22 -5.30 -4.13 4.68
CA GLN A 22 -6.35 -3.11 4.70
C GLN A 22 -7.36 -3.34 5.82
N THR A 23 -7.75 -4.60 6.03
CA THR A 23 -8.71 -4.98 7.08
C THR A 23 -8.14 -4.71 8.47
N VAL A 24 -6.90 -5.14 8.73
CA VAL A 24 -6.23 -4.94 10.02
C VAL A 24 -5.95 -3.46 10.28
N ALA A 25 -5.53 -2.71 9.25
CA ALA A 25 -5.29 -1.28 9.35
C ALA A 25 -6.57 -0.51 9.71
N LEU A 26 -7.70 -0.86 9.09
CA LEU A 26 -9.00 -0.26 9.40
C LEU A 26 -9.35 -0.42 10.88
N LEU A 27 -9.36 -1.67 11.38
CA LEU A 27 -9.65 -2.00 12.78
C LEU A 27 -8.71 -1.27 13.74
N THR A 28 -7.42 -1.18 13.38
CA THR A 28 -6.41 -0.52 14.20
C THR A 28 -6.64 0.99 14.26
N PHE A 29 -6.83 1.65 13.11
CA PHE A 29 -7.01 3.09 13.05
C PHE A 29 -8.31 3.54 13.72
N GLU A 30 -9.42 2.84 13.49
CA GLU A 30 -10.69 3.10 14.18
C GLU A 30 -10.54 2.89 15.69
N GLY A 31 -9.92 1.79 16.12
CA GLY A 31 -9.69 1.51 17.55
C GLY A 31 -8.80 2.54 18.26
N HIS A 32 -7.98 3.29 17.52
CA HIS A 32 -7.13 4.37 18.05
C HIS A 32 -7.68 5.77 17.76
N GLY A 33 -8.90 5.91 17.22
CA GLY A 33 -9.54 7.20 16.97
C GLY A 33 -8.87 8.04 15.88
N PHE A 34 -8.22 7.39 14.91
CA PHE A 34 -7.71 8.08 13.72
C PHE A 34 -8.88 8.52 12.85
N THR A 35 -8.74 9.69 12.22
CA THR A 35 -9.69 10.14 11.19
C THR A 35 -9.17 9.73 9.81
N PRO A 36 -10.05 9.59 8.80
CA PRO A 36 -9.64 9.33 7.42
C PRO A 36 -8.54 10.30 6.92
N GLU A 37 -8.61 11.58 7.29
CA GLU A 37 -7.63 12.59 6.90
C GLU A 37 -6.24 12.32 7.49
N LYS A 38 -6.18 11.88 8.75
CA LYS A 38 -4.93 11.51 9.42
C LYS A 38 -4.32 10.26 8.78
N VAL A 39 -5.14 9.28 8.40
CA VAL A 39 -4.66 8.08 7.68
C VAL A 39 -4.08 8.46 6.32
N ARG A 40 -4.75 9.32 5.53
CA ARG A 40 -4.19 9.82 4.26
C ARG A 40 -2.89 10.61 4.46
N ALA A 41 -2.83 11.44 5.49
CA ALA A 41 -1.62 12.21 5.82
C ALA A 41 -0.44 11.28 6.19
N LEU A 42 -0.71 10.22 6.96
CA LEU A 42 0.28 9.19 7.30
C LEU A 42 0.79 8.48 6.03
N GLY A 43 -0.11 8.09 5.13
CA GLY A 43 0.26 7.45 3.85
C GLY A 43 1.17 8.31 2.99
N ARG A 44 0.88 9.63 2.88
CA ARG A 44 1.75 10.58 2.18
C ARG A 44 3.12 10.73 2.83
N GLY A 45 3.17 10.80 4.16
CA GLY A 45 4.43 10.85 4.90
C GLY A 45 5.27 9.60 4.67
N PHE A 46 4.65 8.42 4.74
CA PHE A 46 5.33 7.15 4.51
C PHE A 46 5.84 7.02 3.07
N ALA A 47 5.04 7.44 2.09
CA ALA A 47 5.47 7.49 0.69
C ALA A 47 6.68 8.42 0.49
N ALA A 48 6.73 9.57 1.17
CA ALA A 48 7.87 10.47 1.12
C ALA A 48 9.13 9.84 1.72
N GLU A 49 9.04 9.16 2.87
CA GLU A 49 10.19 8.46 3.47
C GLU A 49 10.72 7.33 2.56
N LEU A 50 9.82 6.63 1.86
CA LEU A 50 10.19 5.62 0.87
C LEU A 50 10.82 6.19 -0.39
N ALA A 51 10.65 7.48 -0.66
CA ALA A 51 11.35 8.15 -1.75
C ALA A 51 12.87 8.16 -1.53
N ASP A 52 13.35 7.95 -0.31
CA ASP A 52 14.78 7.95 -0.02
C ASP A 52 15.35 6.53 0.19
N VAL A 53 14.50 5.51 0.16
CA VAL A 53 14.91 4.10 0.32
C VAL A 53 15.38 3.53 -1.01
N THR A 54 16.63 3.07 -1.05
CA THR A 54 17.19 2.29 -2.16
C THR A 54 16.79 0.82 -2.04
N VAL A 55 16.33 0.21 -3.13
CA VAL A 55 16.00 -1.23 -3.17
C VAL A 55 17.25 -2.01 -3.55
N PRO A 56 17.84 -2.82 -2.64
CA PRO A 56 19.07 -3.54 -2.94
C PRO A 56 18.89 -4.48 -4.13
N GLY A 57 19.80 -4.42 -5.11
CA GLY A 57 19.82 -5.34 -6.26
C GLY A 57 18.91 -4.96 -7.43
N ALA A 58 18.16 -3.87 -7.36
CA ALA A 58 17.34 -3.37 -8.47
C ALA A 58 18.18 -2.79 -9.63
N GLY A 59 19.40 -2.35 -9.35
CA GLY A 59 20.28 -1.67 -10.31
C GLY A 59 19.84 -0.21 -10.53
N GLU A 60 20.81 0.69 -10.70
CA GLU A 60 20.58 2.14 -10.78
C GLU A 60 19.52 2.55 -11.82
N THR A 61 19.40 1.78 -12.90
CA THR A 61 18.45 2.03 -14.00
C THR A 61 16.98 1.87 -13.59
N TYR A 62 16.67 1.08 -12.56
CA TYR A 62 15.30 0.77 -12.16
C TYR A 62 14.93 1.36 -10.81
N ASP A 63 15.89 1.91 -10.06
CA ASP A 63 15.66 2.45 -8.72
C ASP A 63 14.60 3.55 -8.71
N GLU A 64 14.65 4.48 -9.66
CA GLU A 64 13.67 5.57 -9.75
C GLU A 64 12.26 5.04 -10.09
N ALA A 65 12.18 4.08 -11.01
CA ALA A 65 10.91 3.46 -11.42
C ALA A 65 10.29 2.64 -10.27
N ILE A 66 11.10 1.87 -9.55
CA ILE A 66 10.67 1.06 -8.40
C ILE A 66 10.25 1.96 -7.24
N ARG A 67 11.02 3.01 -6.96
CA ARG A 67 10.66 4.03 -5.96
C ARG A 67 9.33 4.68 -6.30
N GLY A 68 9.14 5.12 -7.55
CA GLY A 68 7.88 5.69 -8.03
C GLY A 68 6.70 4.71 -7.95
N ALA A 69 6.92 3.43 -8.20
CA ALA A 69 5.90 2.39 -8.04
C ALA A 69 5.54 2.19 -6.55
N ASN A 70 6.54 2.11 -5.67
CA ASN A 70 6.34 1.92 -4.23
C ASN A 70 5.59 3.10 -3.59
N MET A 71 5.99 4.34 -3.89
CA MET A 71 5.31 5.54 -3.39
C MET A 71 3.83 5.55 -3.77
N ARG A 72 3.51 5.21 -5.02
CA ARG A 72 2.13 5.13 -5.51
C ARG A 72 1.35 4.00 -4.86
N ALA A 73 1.96 2.82 -4.73
CA ALA A 73 1.32 1.66 -4.11
C ALA A 73 0.95 1.94 -2.65
N ILE A 74 1.84 2.59 -1.90
CA ILE A 74 1.59 2.94 -0.50
C ILE A 74 0.55 4.03 -0.37
N SER A 75 0.63 5.10 -1.16
CA SER A 75 -0.41 6.14 -1.16
C SER A 75 -1.79 5.54 -1.43
N ALA A 76 -1.90 4.68 -2.46
CA ALA A 76 -3.15 4.00 -2.80
C ALA A 76 -3.65 3.03 -1.72
N LEU A 77 -2.75 2.41 -0.95
CA LEU A 77 -3.11 1.54 0.17
C LEU A 77 -3.77 2.34 1.29
N PHE A 78 -3.16 3.44 1.70
CA PHE A 78 -3.68 4.30 2.77
C PHE A 78 -4.96 5.04 2.36
N ASP A 79 -5.07 5.48 1.11
CA ASP A 79 -6.30 6.06 0.60
C ASP A 79 -7.46 5.06 0.65
N ALA A 80 -7.23 3.81 0.25
CA ALA A 80 -8.25 2.76 0.32
C ALA A 80 -8.68 2.45 1.77
N VAL A 81 -7.75 2.47 2.74
CA VAL A 81 -8.10 2.31 4.16
C VAL A 81 -8.94 3.49 4.64
N ALA A 82 -8.53 4.73 4.33
CA ALA A 82 -9.26 5.94 4.71
C ALA A 82 -10.65 6.03 4.08
N ASP A 83 -10.83 5.46 2.88
CA ASP A 83 -12.15 5.35 2.24
C ASP A 83 -13.01 4.28 2.94
N GLY A 84 -12.44 3.15 3.33
CA GLY A 84 -13.11 2.11 4.11
C GLY A 84 -13.65 2.63 5.45
N MET A 85 -12.93 3.53 6.12
CA MET A 85 -13.37 4.15 7.38
C MET A 85 -14.64 5.00 7.21
N ARG A 86 -14.80 5.70 6.09
CA ARG A 86 -15.99 6.53 5.82
C ARG A 86 -17.23 5.71 5.56
N THR A 87 -17.07 4.52 4.97
CA THR A 87 -18.19 3.60 4.72
C THR A 87 -18.72 2.90 5.98
N GLY A 88 -18.01 2.98 7.10
CA GLY A 88 -18.44 2.47 8.41
C GLY A 88 -19.28 3.44 9.24
N GLU A 89 -19.43 4.71 8.82
CA GLU A 89 -20.24 5.73 9.49
C GLU A 89 -21.73 5.67 9.10
N GLY A 90 -22.31 4.46 9.08
CA GLY A 90 -23.72 4.20 8.74
C GLY A 90 -24.52 3.61 9.89
#